data_AF-A0A179BVH6-F1
#
_entry.id   AF-A0A179BVH6-F1
#
_cell.length_a   1.000
_cell.length_b   1.000
_cell.length_c   1.000
_cell.angle_alpha   90.00
_cell.angle_beta   90.00
_cell.angle_gamma   90.00
#
_symmetry.space_group_name_H-M   'P 1'
#
loop_
_entity.id
_entity.type
_entity.pdbx_description
1 polymer ?
#
loop_
_entity_poly.entity_id
_entity_poly.type
_entity_poly.pdbx_seq_one_letter_code
_entity_poly.pdbx_strand_id
1 'polypeptide(L)' 'MSRTIRFKDGASFLRLNTMALVGMSAAGKDMGDQERKRVVEEVVSESAPALQPYSDGSQIAFELSTNLATARG' A
#
# COMPACT_ATOMS: atom_id res chain seq x y z
N MET A 1 -16.99 -9.03 11.44
CA MET A 1 -15.85 -9.44 12.30
C MET A 1 -14.68 -8.53 11.94
N SER A 2 -14.13 -7.77 12.90
CA SER A 2 -12.98 -6.88 12.63
C SER A 2 -11.67 -7.51 13.09
N ARG A 3 -10.56 -7.16 12.43
CA ARG A 3 -9.21 -7.58 12.78
C ARG A 3 -8.24 -6.42 12.59
N THR A 4 -7.35 -6.20 13.55
CA THR A 4 -6.27 -5.20 13.40
C THR A 4 -5.09 -5.80 12.64
N ILE A 5 -4.74 -5.20 11.50
CA ILE A 5 -3.51 -5.52 10.77
C ILE A 5 -2.47 -4.47 11.14
N ARG A 6 -1.28 -4.90 11.55
CA ARG A 6 -0.17 -4.03 11.95
C ARG A 6 1.01 -4.18 11.01
N PHE A 7 1.52 -3.05 10.52
CA PHE A 7 2.78 -2.94 9.80
C PHE A 7 3.82 -2.34 10.73
N LYS A 8 4.92 -3.07 10.99
CA LYS A 8 6.01 -2.61 11.89
C LYS A 8 6.79 -1.42 11.31
N ASP A 9 6.78 -1.34 9.99
CA ASP A 9 7.36 -0.26 9.19
C ASP A 9 6.30 0.22 8.20
N GLY A 10 5.84 1.46 8.39
CA GLY A 10 4.89 2.11 7.48
C GLY A 10 5.42 2.30 6.06
N ALA A 11 6.74 2.42 5.88
CA ALA A 11 7.34 2.58 4.56
C ALA A 11 7.15 1.32 3.69
N SER A 12 7.20 0.14 4.30
CA SER A 12 6.90 -1.13 3.64
C SER A 12 5.46 -1.19 3.12
N PHE A 13 4.48 -0.72 3.92
CA PHE A 13 3.07 -0.64 3.48
C PHE A 13 2.93 0.32 2.30
N LEU A 14 3.53 1.51 2.41
CA LEU A 14 3.49 2.51 1.35
C LEU A 14 4.09 1.98 0.04
N ARG A 15 5.27 1.33 0.13
CA ARG A 15 5.93 0.73 -1.04
C ARG A 15 5.09 -0.35 -1.70
N LEU A 16 4.48 -1.25 -0.92
CA LEU A 16 3.61 -2.30 -1.47
C LEU A 16 2.41 -1.72 -2.21
N ASN A 17 1.74 -0.72 -1.64
CA ASN A 17 0.63 -0.05 -2.29
C ASN A 17 1.06 0.70 -3.54
N THR A 18 2.19 1.42 -3.50
CA THR A 18 2.71 2.14 -4.67
C THR A 18 3.07 1.16 -5.80
N MET A 19 3.71 0.02 -5.50
CA MET A 19 3.98 -1.01 -6.51
C MET A 19 2.70 -1.55 -7.14
N ALA A 20 1.67 -1.80 -6.34
CA ALA A 20 0.37 -2.24 -6.85
C ALA A 20 -0.28 -1.14 -7.72
N LEU A 21 -0.34 0.09 -7.23
CA LEU A 21 -0.90 1.25 -7.94
C LEU A 21 -0.24 1.46 -9.29
N VAL A 22 1.10 1.54 -9.30
CA VAL A 22 1.88 1.74 -10.53
C VAL A 22 1.70 0.56 -11.47
N GLY A 23 1.87 -0.69 -10.99
CA GLY A 23 1.76 -1.89 -11.82
C GLY A 23 0.36 -2.14 -12.39
N MET A 24 -0.70 -1.65 -11.72
CA MET A 24 -2.08 -1.76 -12.20
C MET A 24 -2.46 -0.63 -13.17
N SER A 25 -1.73 0.49 -13.17
CA SER A 25 -2.01 1.64 -14.04
C SER A 25 -1.71 1.34 -15.52
N ALA A 26 -2.38 2.06 -16.43
CA ALA A 26 -2.12 1.94 -17.86
C ALA A 26 -0.68 2.37 -18.20
N ALA A 27 -0.27 3.55 -17.72
CA ALA A 27 1.09 4.05 -17.92
C ALA A 27 2.15 3.09 -17.35
N GLY A 28 1.90 2.52 -16.18
CA GLY A 28 2.81 1.59 -15.55
C GLY A 28 2.94 0.25 -16.27
N LYS A 29 2.05 -0.11 -17.21
CA LYS A 29 2.22 -1.30 -18.07
C LYS A 29 3.15 -1.03 -19.25
N ASP A 30 3.20 0.20 -19.72
CA ASP A 30 4.04 0.62 -20.85
C ASP A 30 5.48 0.98 -20.41
N MET A 31 5.67 1.24 -19.10
CA MET A 31 6.99 1.52 -18.52
C MET A 31 7.93 0.32 -18.58
N GLY A 32 9.21 0.60 -18.88
CA GLY A 32 10.30 -0.36 -18.66
C GLY A 32 10.60 -0.57 -17.18
N ASP A 33 11.27 -1.66 -16.81
CA ASP A 33 11.50 -2.01 -15.40
C ASP A 33 12.24 -0.95 -14.60
N GLN A 34 13.25 -0.30 -15.20
CA GLN A 34 14.03 0.74 -14.53
C GLN A 34 13.24 2.03 -14.33
N GLU A 35 12.41 2.39 -15.31
CA GLU A 35 11.51 3.54 -15.22
C GLU A 35 10.44 3.28 -14.14
N ARG A 36 9.80 2.13 -14.20
CA ARG A 36 8.81 1.68 -13.21
C ARG A 36 9.37 1.72 -11.79
N LYS A 37 10.62 1.26 -11.60
CA LYS A 37 11.31 1.30 -10.31
C LYS A 37 11.52 2.74 -9.82
N ARG A 38 11.98 3.65 -10.69
CA ARG A 38 12.17 5.06 -10.33
C ARG A 38 10.85 5.72 -9.93
N VAL A 39 9.79 5.53 -10.71
CA VAL A 39 8.47 6.09 -10.42
C VAL A 39 7.93 5.57 -9.09
N VAL A 40 8.10 4.27 -8.79
CA VAL A 40 7.72 3.72 -7.49
C VAL A 40 8.50 4.40 -6.35
N GLU A 41 9.81 4.58 -6.49
CA GLU A 41 10.65 5.21 -5.46
C GLU A 41 10.28 6.68 -5.24
N GLU A 42 10.01 7.42 -6.31
CA GLU A 42 9.56 8.81 -6.27
C GLU A 42 8.22 8.95 -5.54
N VAL A 43 7.20 8.19 -5.96
CA VAL A 43 5.87 8.24 -5.33
C VAL A 43 5.92 7.83 -3.86
N VAL A 44 6.73 6.83 -3.50
CA VAL A 44 6.94 6.45 -2.08
C VAL A 44 7.55 7.61 -1.29
N SER A 45 8.58 8.28 -1.84
CA SER A 45 9.24 9.40 -1.17
C SER A 45 8.28 10.57 -0.96
N GLU A 46 7.53 10.95 -1.99
CA GLU A 46 6.56 12.04 -1.93
C GLU A 46 5.38 11.74 -1.01
N SER A 47 4.98 10.48 -0.92
CA SER A 47 3.84 10.06 -0.09
C SER A 47 4.24 9.73 1.35
N ALA A 48 5.53 9.67 1.69
CA ALA A 48 5.99 9.33 3.04
C ALA A 48 5.39 10.23 4.15
N PRO A 49 5.25 11.56 3.97
CA PRO A 49 4.61 12.42 4.97
C PRO A 49 3.15 12.07 5.25
N ALA A 50 2.44 11.48 4.28
CA ALA A 50 1.04 11.10 4.43
C ALA A 50 0.83 9.98 5.46
N LEU A 51 1.88 9.26 5.85
CA LEU A 51 1.81 8.22 6.89
C LEU A 51 1.79 8.79 8.31
N GLN A 52 2.37 9.99 8.53
CA GLN A 52 2.56 10.54 9.89
C GLN A 52 1.29 10.62 10.73
N PRO A 53 0.12 11.05 10.19
CA PRO A 53 -1.10 11.13 10.99
C PRO A 53 -1.64 9.77 11.45
N TYR A 54 -1.19 8.68 10.83
CA TYR A 54 -1.68 7.32 11.05
C TYR A 54 -0.67 6.43 11.76
N SER A 55 0.50 6.97 12.10
CA SER A 55 1.57 6.22 12.75
C SER A 55 1.65 6.54 14.25
N ASP A 56 1.87 5.51 15.06
CA ASP A 56 2.36 5.65 16.44
C ASP A 56 3.84 5.22 16.46
N GLY A 57 4.72 6.14 16.06
CA GLY A 57 6.13 5.86 15.78
C GLY A 57 6.36 5.33 14.36
N SER A 58 7.05 4.19 14.21
CA SER A 58 7.30 3.59 12.89
C SER A 58 6.15 2.71 12.38
N GLN A 59 5.16 2.44 13.25
CA GLN A 59 4.14 1.43 13.02
C GLN A 59 2.84 2.05 12.53
N ILE A 60 2.13 1.31 11.68
CA ILE A 60 0.79 1.66 11.22
C ILE A 60 -0.15 0.49 11.49
N ALA A 61 -1.34 0.79 12.01
CA ALA A 61 -2.36 -0.21 12.27
C ALA A 61 -3.66 0.16 11.54
N PHE A 62 -4.24 -0.82 10.84
CA PHE A 62 -5.55 -0.68 10.19
C PHE A 62 -6.54 -1.62 10.85
N GLU A 63 -7.74 -1.12 11.16
CA GLU A 63 -8.86 -1.99 11.49
C GLU A 63 -9.56 -2.44 10.20
N LEU A 64 -9.44 -3.73 9.88
CA LEU A 64 -10.10 -4.31 8.73
C LEU A 64 -11.39 -5.01 9.17
N SER A 65 -12.52 -4.56 8.64
CA SER A 65 -13.83 -5.22 8.82
C SER A 65 -14.22 -5.92 7.53
N THR A 66 -14.45 -7.24 7.59
CA THR A 66 -14.89 -8.04 6.44
C THR A 66 -16.25 -8.68 6.72
N ASN A 67 -17.16 -8.54 5.75
CA ASN A 67 -18.41 -9.30 5.70
C ASN A 67 -18.28 -10.34 4.59
N LEU A 68 -18.30 -11.62 4.96
CA LEU A 68 -18.21 -12.73 4.01
C LEU A 68 -19.58 -13.40 3.89
N ALA A 69 -20.23 -13.23 2.74
CA ALA A 69 -21.40 -14.02 2.39
C ALA A 69 -20.93 -15.29 1.67
N THR A 70 -21.39 -16.45 2.14
CA THR A 70 -21.17 -17.73 1.46
C THR A 70 -22.52 -18.29 1.04
N ALA A 71 -22.62 -18.77 -0.20
CA ALA A 71 -23.79 -19.53 -0.67
C ALA A 71 -23.49 -21.02 -0.51
N ARG A 72 -24.47 -21.80 -0.04
CA ARG A 72 -24.45 -23.25 -0.17
C ARG A 72 -25.40 -23.64 -1.30
N GLY A 73 -24.91 -24.45 -2.23
CA GLY A 73 -25.74 -25.13 -3.23
C GLY A 73 -26.31 -26.43 -2.68
#